data_AF-A0A7C4DH59-F1
#
_entry.id   AF-A0A7C4DH59-F1
#
_cell.length_a   1.000
_cell.length_b   1.000
_cell.length_c   1.000
_cell.angle_alpha   90.00
_cell.angle_beta   90.00
_cell.angle_gamma   90.00
#
_symmetry.space_group_name_H-M   'P 1'
#
loop_
_entity.id
_entity.type
_entity.pdbx_description
1 polymer ?
#
loop_
_entity_poly.entity_id
_entity_poly.type
_entity_poly.pdbx_seq_one_letter_code
_entity_poly.pdbx_strand_id
1 'polypeptide(L)'
;MTGLFEQGLIAILALFFFAPGPAPDCEAGYQKLKDEYQKLRDGGGLALADGRRLQAEFRAFADQNPSCSRADDALYMAGMIGGRAFRQGGDRSDLERSIAAFKLLAANYPESNLADDALYHSGEIQLVLGDREKARAAFGAAMMVPGGDMAAKAREQLDRLADAAPPAVSPAPAAGGTASVTPVAPAPKPGATVASAAGPPPKVVARFLGIRYWSNKEYTRVVIDLDREVPYDQPHLLKPDPALGTPPRLYVDFRGAEVSPAISAATPEPGCYALPIGDGLL
;
A
#
# COMPACT_ATOMS: atom_id res chain seq x y z
N MET A 1 -48.37 -53.63 -24.56
CA MET A 1 -46.92 -53.33 -24.65
C MET A 1 -46.79 -51.83 -24.65
N THR A 2 -46.24 -51.32 -23.55
CA THR A 2 -46.05 -49.92 -23.17
C THR A 2 -44.91 -49.27 -23.97
N GLY A 3 -45.10 -48.03 -24.43
CA GLY A 3 -44.05 -47.21 -25.01
C GLY A 3 -44.21 -45.76 -24.55
N LEU A 4 -43.30 -45.31 -23.68
CA LEU A 4 -43.19 -43.96 -23.12
C LEU A 4 -42.70 -42.96 -24.20
N PHE A 5 -43.31 -41.77 -24.22
CA PHE A 5 -42.78 -40.59 -24.90
C PHE A 5 -41.92 -39.80 -23.90
N GLU A 6 -40.62 -39.67 -24.15
CA GLU A 6 -39.75 -38.73 -23.44
C GLU A 6 -39.82 -37.35 -24.10
N GLN A 7 -40.19 -36.32 -23.32
CA GLN A 7 -40.04 -34.92 -23.72
C GLN A 7 -38.75 -34.37 -23.10
N GLY A 8 -37.76 -34.05 -23.96
CA GLY A 8 -36.54 -33.36 -23.57
C GLY A 8 -36.77 -31.86 -23.41
N LEU A 9 -36.65 -31.35 -22.20
CA LEU A 9 -36.66 -29.92 -21.88
C LEU A 9 -35.28 -29.33 -22.15
N ILE A 10 -35.13 -28.52 -23.21
CA ILE A 10 -33.90 -27.77 -23.48
C ILE A 10 -33.96 -26.45 -22.68
N ALA A 11 -33.22 -26.38 -21.58
CA ALA A 11 -33.01 -25.15 -20.84
C ALA A 11 -31.91 -24.31 -21.53
N ILE A 12 -32.30 -23.22 -22.19
CA ILE A 12 -31.37 -22.23 -22.74
C ILE A 12 -30.85 -21.37 -21.59
N LEU A 13 -29.62 -21.65 -21.14
CA LEU A 13 -28.89 -20.81 -20.18
C LEU A 13 -28.40 -19.55 -20.91
N ALA A 14 -29.16 -18.46 -20.81
CA ALA A 14 -28.74 -17.16 -21.31
C ALA A 14 -27.61 -16.60 -20.41
N LEU A 15 -26.36 -16.82 -20.82
CA LEU A 15 -25.19 -16.12 -20.31
C LEU A 15 -25.30 -14.65 -20.72
N PHE A 16 -25.80 -13.81 -19.82
CA PHE A 16 -25.66 -12.36 -19.94
C PHE A 16 -24.18 -12.02 -19.80
N PHE A 17 -23.48 -11.91 -20.94
CA PHE A 17 -22.22 -11.19 -21.01
C PHE A 17 -22.53 -9.73 -20.69
N PHE A 18 -22.24 -9.32 -19.45
CA PHE A 18 -22.16 -7.91 -19.09
C PHE A 18 -20.95 -7.33 -19.81
N ALA A 19 -21.14 -6.90 -21.05
CA ALA A 19 -20.11 -6.18 -21.78
C ALA A 19 -19.88 -4.87 -20.99
N PRO A 20 -18.66 -4.64 -20.46
CA PRO A 20 -18.36 -3.34 -19.88
C PRO A 20 -18.63 -2.30 -20.96
N GLY A 21 -19.45 -1.28 -20.63
CA GLY A 21 -19.68 -0.15 -21.52
C GLY A 21 -18.34 0.46 -21.95
N PRO A 22 -18.31 1.22 -23.06
CA PRO A 22 -17.08 1.88 -23.49
C PRO A 22 -16.52 2.66 -22.31
N ALA A 23 -15.27 2.35 -21.92
CA ALA A 23 -14.60 3.07 -20.87
C ALA A 23 -14.69 4.57 -21.21
N PRO A 24 -15.07 5.43 -20.25
CA PRO A 24 -15.08 6.86 -20.50
C PRO A 24 -13.73 7.26 -21.08
N ASP A 25 -13.72 8.13 -22.10
CA ASP A 25 -12.49 8.63 -22.68
C ASP A 25 -11.63 9.21 -21.53
N CYS A 26 -10.49 8.56 -21.31
CA CYS A 26 -9.56 8.81 -20.21
C CYS A 26 -9.21 10.30 -20.11
N GLU A 27 -8.96 10.94 -21.26
CA GLU A 27 -8.63 12.36 -21.31
C GLU A 27 -9.85 13.22 -20.96
N ALA A 28 -10.98 12.98 -21.61
CA ALA A 28 -12.20 13.77 -21.40
C ALA A 28 -12.73 13.65 -19.96
N GLY A 29 -12.65 12.45 -19.38
CA GLY A 29 -13.08 12.19 -18.00
C GLY A 29 -12.23 12.95 -16.98
N TYR A 30 -10.91 12.94 -17.14
CA TYR A 30 -10.00 13.72 -16.29
C TYR A 30 -10.19 15.22 -16.51
N GLN A 31 -10.27 15.67 -17.76
CA GLN A 31 -10.42 17.08 -18.10
C GLN A 31 -11.70 17.68 -17.51
N LYS A 32 -12.80 16.93 -17.50
CA LYS A 32 -14.05 17.33 -16.84
C LYS A 32 -13.84 17.66 -15.35
N LEU A 33 -13.16 16.78 -14.61
CA LEU A 33 -12.88 17.01 -13.17
C LEU A 33 -11.95 18.21 -12.96
N LYS A 34 -10.96 18.36 -13.84
CA LYS A 34 -10.02 19.47 -13.81
C LYS A 34 -10.69 20.82 -14.09
N ASP A 35 -11.58 20.88 -15.08
CA ASP A 35 -12.36 22.08 -15.41
C ASP A 35 -13.27 22.50 -14.26
N GLU A 36 -13.92 21.53 -13.60
CA GLU A 36 -14.73 21.80 -12.42
C GLU A 36 -13.90 22.36 -11.27
N TYR A 37 -12.74 21.75 -10.99
CA TYR A 37 -11.79 22.24 -10.01
C TYR A 37 -11.35 23.68 -10.30
N GLN A 38 -11.02 23.99 -11.56
CA GLN A 38 -10.62 25.33 -11.98
C GLN A 38 -11.75 26.35 -11.81
N LYS A 39 -12.95 26.02 -12.31
CA LYS A 39 -14.14 26.87 -12.19
C LYS A 39 -14.44 27.24 -10.73
N LEU A 40 -14.38 26.26 -9.82
CA LEU A 40 -14.58 26.51 -8.39
C LEU A 40 -13.48 27.38 -7.79
N ARG A 41 -12.22 27.18 -8.21
CA ARG A 41 -11.11 28.02 -7.75
C ARG A 41 -11.23 29.46 -8.21
N ASP A 42 -11.64 29.69 -9.43
CA ASP A 42 -11.76 31.02 -10.02
C ASP A 42 -13.00 31.76 -9.47
N GLY A 43 -14.06 31.03 -9.12
CA GLY A 43 -15.32 31.56 -8.58
C GLY A 43 -15.30 32.02 -7.12
N GLY A 44 -14.13 32.30 -6.52
CA GLY A 44 -14.01 32.70 -5.11
C GLY A 44 -13.31 31.68 -4.21
N GLY A 45 -12.73 30.62 -4.80
CA GLY A 45 -11.96 29.60 -4.11
C GLY A 45 -12.71 28.29 -3.91
N LEU A 46 -11.96 27.22 -3.65
CA LEU A 46 -12.52 25.89 -3.42
C LEU A 46 -12.99 25.77 -1.97
N ALA A 47 -14.29 25.89 -1.76
CA ALA A 47 -14.91 25.67 -0.46
C ALA A 47 -14.61 24.25 0.06
N LEU A 48 -14.58 24.08 1.39
CA LEU A 48 -14.22 22.81 2.03
C LEU A 48 -15.05 21.63 1.53
N ALA A 49 -16.38 21.79 1.43
CA ALA A 49 -17.28 20.73 0.98
C ALA A 49 -17.02 20.33 -0.48
N ASP A 50 -16.86 21.32 -1.37
CA ASP A 50 -16.53 21.08 -2.78
C ASP A 50 -15.14 20.44 -2.92
N GLY A 51 -14.17 20.84 -2.10
CA GLY A 51 -12.85 20.24 -2.09
C GLY A 51 -12.88 18.77 -1.69
N ARG A 52 -13.61 18.41 -0.63
CA ARG A 52 -13.75 17.00 -0.22
C ARG A 52 -14.48 16.16 -1.27
N ARG A 53 -15.49 16.74 -1.93
CA ARG A 53 -16.17 16.09 -3.06
C ARG A 53 -15.19 15.83 -4.20
N LEU A 54 -14.48 16.85 -4.69
CA LEU A 54 -13.52 16.70 -5.78
C LEU A 54 -12.37 15.75 -5.44
N GLN A 55 -11.88 15.76 -4.19
CA GLN A 55 -10.89 14.78 -3.73
C GLN A 55 -11.39 13.34 -3.95
N ALA A 56 -12.63 13.06 -3.55
CA ALA A 56 -13.24 11.74 -3.72
C ALA A 56 -13.47 11.39 -5.19
N GLU A 57 -13.89 12.37 -6.01
CA GLU A 57 -14.14 12.16 -7.44
C GLU A 57 -12.86 11.89 -8.24
N PHE A 58 -11.77 12.64 -7.99
CA PHE A 58 -10.46 12.35 -8.58
C PHE A 58 -9.94 10.97 -8.15
N ARG A 59 -10.10 10.61 -6.88
CA ARG A 59 -9.73 9.28 -6.38
C ARG A 59 -10.51 8.17 -7.09
N ALA A 60 -11.83 8.34 -7.20
CA ALA A 60 -12.72 7.38 -7.85
C ALA A 60 -12.42 7.24 -9.35
N PHE A 61 -12.10 8.34 -10.03
CA PHE A 61 -11.68 8.32 -11.42
C PHE A 61 -10.44 7.43 -11.62
N ALA A 62 -9.41 7.59 -10.78
CA ALA A 62 -8.21 6.75 -10.85
C ALA A 62 -8.51 5.27 -10.53
N ASP A 63 -9.38 4.99 -9.56
CA ASP A 63 -9.78 3.62 -9.20
C ASP A 63 -10.56 2.91 -10.32
N GLN A 64 -11.42 3.64 -11.02
CA GLN A 64 -12.20 3.10 -12.13
C GLN A 64 -11.37 2.97 -13.42
N ASN A 65 -10.30 3.74 -13.55
CA ASN A 65 -9.47 3.81 -14.75
C ASN A 65 -7.99 3.57 -14.43
N PRO A 66 -7.59 2.43 -13.82
CA PRO A 66 -6.23 2.26 -13.33
C PRO A 66 -5.16 2.21 -14.44
N SER A 67 -5.52 1.85 -15.68
CA SER A 67 -4.60 1.84 -16.82
C SER A 67 -4.63 3.14 -17.65
N CYS A 68 -5.43 4.13 -17.25
CA CYS A 68 -5.55 5.41 -17.95
C CYS A 68 -4.30 6.27 -17.72
N SER A 69 -3.84 6.95 -18.76
CA SER A 69 -2.68 7.85 -18.71
C SER A 69 -2.88 9.09 -17.82
N ARG A 70 -4.09 9.31 -17.31
CA ARG A 70 -4.44 10.39 -16.37
C ARG A 70 -4.71 9.89 -14.95
N ALA A 71 -4.53 8.60 -14.69
CA ALA A 71 -4.86 8.02 -13.39
C ALA A 71 -3.88 8.51 -12.30
N ASP A 72 -2.60 8.63 -12.62
CA ASP A 72 -1.58 9.23 -11.76
C ASP A 72 -1.86 10.72 -11.49
N ASP A 73 -2.13 11.50 -12.53
CA ASP A 73 -2.57 12.90 -12.44
C ASP A 73 -3.76 13.05 -11.47
N ALA A 74 -4.77 12.18 -11.59
CA ALA A 74 -5.95 12.19 -10.73
C ALA A 74 -5.63 11.84 -9.28
N LEU A 75 -4.77 10.85 -9.02
CA LEU A 75 -4.32 10.53 -7.66
C LEU A 75 -3.54 11.69 -7.04
N TYR A 76 -2.70 12.35 -7.83
CA TYR A 76 -1.94 13.51 -7.39
C TYR A 76 -2.89 14.65 -7.00
N MET A 77 -3.86 14.95 -7.85
CA MET A 77 -4.89 15.96 -7.59
C MET A 77 -5.71 15.64 -6.33
N ALA A 78 -6.13 14.37 -6.14
CA ALA A 78 -6.83 13.94 -4.94
C ALA A 78 -5.98 14.17 -3.67
N GLY A 79 -4.68 13.88 -3.73
CA GLY A 79 -3.72 14.16 -2.68
C GLY A 79 -3.63 15.65 -2.33
N MET A 80 -3.41 16.49 -3.34
CA MET A 80 -3.25 17.94 -3.16
C MET A 80 -4.52 18.63 -2.64
N ILE A 81 -5.70 18.21 -3.13
CA ILE A 81 -6.98 18.77 -2.68
C ILE A 81 -7.25 18.44 -1.21
N GLY A 82 -6.97 17.21 -0.77
CA GLY A 82 -7.13 16.83 0.64
C GLY A 82 -6.24 17.65 1.59
N GLY A 83 -5.00 17.95 1.21
CA GLY A 83 -4.13 18.85 1.98
C GLY A 83 -4.72 20.26 2.13
N ARG A 84 -5.38 20.77 1.09
CA ARG A 84 -6.12 22.04 1.15
C ARG A 84 -7.37 21.94 2.03
N ALA A 85 -8.12 20.83 1.94
CA ALA A 85 -9.30 20.59 2.77
C ALA A 85 -8.92 20.57 4.25
N PHE A 86 -7.84 19.88 4.62
CA PHE A 86 -7.30 19.91 5.98
C PHE A 86 -6.97 21.33 6.45
N ARG A 87 -6.30 22.16 5.62
CA ARG A 87 -5.99 23.55 6.01
C ARG A 87 -7.24 24.41 6.28
N GLN A 88 -8.36 24.10 5.65
CA GLN A 88 -9.63 24.81 5.86
C GLN A 88 -10.45 24.24 7.02
N GLY A 89 -10.49 22.91 7.16
CA GLY A 89 -11.41 22.22 8.08
C GLY A 89 -10.77 21.54 9.28
N GLY A 90 -9.44 21.34 9.28
CA GLY A 90 -8.69 20.71 10.37
C GLY A 90 -8.90 19.20 10.55
N ASP A 91 -9.66 18.54 9.66
CA ASP A 91 -9.96 17.12 9.80
C ASP A 91 -8.78 16.26 9.33
N ARG A 92 -8.15 15.56 10.27
CA ARG A 92 -6.99 14.69 10.03
C ARG A 92 -7.27 13.62 8.97
N SER A 93 -8.52 13.20 8.78
CA SER A 93 -8.88 12.23 7.74
C SER A 93 -8.66 12.76 6.31
N ASP A 94 -8.69 14.09 6.11
CA ASP A 94 -8.36 14.71 4.81
C ASP A 94 -6.89 14.42 4.44
N LEU A 95 -5.98 14.50 5.43
CA LEU A 95 -4.55 14.20 5.27
C LEU A 95 -4.29 12.71 5.07
N GLU A 96 -5.00 11.84 5.79
CA GLU A 96 -4.87 10.39 5.63
C GLU A 96 -5.28 9.94 4.22
N ARG A 97 -6.39 10.49 3.70
CA ARG A 97 -6.80 10.27 2.31
C ARG A 97 -5.77 10.79 1.31
N SER A 98 -5.15 11.94 1.61
CA SER A 98 -4.09 12.47 0.75
C SER A 98 -2.87 11.55 0.68
N ILE A 99 -2.39 11.08 1.82
CA ILE A 99 -1.27 10.12 1.89
C ILE A 99 -1.62 8.83 1.15
N ALA A 100 -2.85 8.33 1.29
CA ALA A 100 -3.31 7.13 0.60
C ALA A 100 -3.27 7.31 -0.93
N ALA A 101 -3.75 8.45 -1.45
CA ALA A 101 -3.71 8.75 -2.87
C ALA A 101 -2.26 8.85 -3.40
N PHE A 102 -1.39 9.57 -2.69
CA PHE A 102 0.02 9.71 -3.05
C PHE A 102 0.78 8.38 -3.04
N LYS A 103 0.58 7.56 -2.00
CA LYS A 103 1.20 6.23 -1.93
C LYS A 103 0.72 5.31 -3.04
N LEU A 104 -0.56 5.39 -3.40
CA LEU A 104 -1.07 4.61 -4.51
C LEU A 104 -0.48 5.06 -5.84
N LEU A 105 -0.31 6.38 -6.03
CA LEU A 105 0.33 6.92 -7.22
C LEU A 105 1.73 6.33 -7.39
N ALA A 106 2.58 6.48 -6.38
CA ALA A 106 3.95 6.00 -6.45
C ALA A 106 4.06 4.47 -6.55
N ALA A 107 3.09 3.73 -6.00
CA ALA A 107 3.08 2.27 -6.07
C ALA A 107 2.63 1.71 -7.43
N ASN A 108 1.62 2.33 -8.04
CA ASN A 108 1.01 1.83 -9.27
C ASN A 108 1.58 2.48 -10.54
N TYR A 109 2.18 3.67 -10.42
CA TYR A 109 2.75 4.44 -11.52
C TYR A 109 4.20 4.86 -11.20
N PRO A 110 5.12 3.89 -10.98
CA PRO A 110 6.50 4.17 -10.55
C PRO A 110 7.34 4.92 -11.60
N GLU A 111 6.92 4.88 -12.88
CA GLU A 111 7.55 5.62 -13.98
C GLU A 111 6.98 7.06 -14.13
N SER A 112 5.94 7.40 -13.36
CA SER A 112 5.38 8.75 -13.37
C SER A 112 6.35 9.71 -12.71
N ASN A 113 6.59 10.86 -13.36
CA ASN A 113 7.31 11.98 -12.78
C ASN A 113 6.58 12.63 -11.60
N LEU A 114 5.33 12.23 -11.31
CA LEU A 114 4.60 12.67 -10.12
C LEU A 114 4.83 11.73 -8.92
N ALA A 115 5.52 10.59 -9.10
CA ALA A 115 5.73 9.61 -8.05
C ALA A 115 6.60 10.14 -6.90
N ASP A 116 7.66 10.88 -7.21
CA ASP A 116 8.53 11.51 -6.22
C ASP A 116 7.87 12.73 -5.58
N ASP A 117 7.17 13.57 -6.34
CA ASP A 117 6.32 14.66 -5.81
C ASP A 117 5.31 14.12 -4.80
N ALA A 118 4.60 13.04 -5.16
CA ALA A 118 3.61 12.40 -4.30
C ALA A 118 4.24 11.88 -3.00
N LEU A 119 5.37 11.17 -3.09
CA LEU A 119 6.07 10.66 -1.92
C LEU A 119 6.64 11.78 -1.04
N TYR A 120 7.17 12.84 -1.65
CA TYR A 120 7.63 14.02 -0.92
C TYR A 120 6.49 14.71 -0.18
N HIS A 121 5.36 14.97 -0.83
CA HIS A 121 4.19 15.56 -0.18
C HIS A 121 3.59 14.64 0.89
N SER A 122 3.60 13.32 0.69
CA SER A 122 3.27 12.37 1.76
C SER A 122 4.20 12.57 2.97
N GLY A 123 5.51 12.76 2.76
CA GLY A 123 6.46 13.07 3.83
C GLY A 123 6.12 14.35 4.58
N GLU A 124 5.82 15.43 3.87
CA GLU A 124 5.41 16.71 4.48
C GLU A 124 4.13 16.54 5.32
N ILE A 125 3.15 15.80 4.82
CA ILE A 125 1.93 15.53 5.57
C ILE A 125 2.24 14.70 6.82
N GLN A 126 3.13 13.70 6.75
CA GLN A 126 3.52 12.93 7.94
C GLN A 126 4.19 13.80 9.00
N LEU A 127 4.95 14.83 8.62
CA LEU A 127 5.47 15.82 9.57
C LEU A 127 4.35 16.60 10.26
N VAL A 128 3.34 17.05 9.51
CA VAL A 128 2.15 17.71 10.06
C VAL A 128 1.40 16.79 11.04
N LEU A 129 1.36 15.49 10.74
CA LEU A 129 0.73 14.47 11.60
C LEU A 129 1.57 14.10 12.83
N GLY A 130 2.82 14.57 12.92
CA GLY A 130 3.77 14.27 13.98
C GLY A 130 4.55 12.96 13.82
N ASP A 131 4.37 12.25 12.70
CA ASP A 131 4.98 10.94 12.46
C ASP A 131 6.31 11.08 11.72
N ARG A 132 7.36 11.42 12.46
CA ARG A 132 8.70 11.68 11.92
C ARG A 132 9.31 10.45 11.25
N GLU A 133 9.02 9.25 11.73
CA GLU A 133 9.50 8.01 11.10
C GLU A 133 8.84 7.78 9.74
N LYS A 134 7.51 7.93 9.65
CA LYS A 134 6.84 7.83 8.35
C LYS A 134 7.24 8.96 7.40
N ALA A 135 7.52 10.15 7.92
CA ALA A 135 8.06 11.24 7.12
C ALA A 135 9.42 10.89 6.54
N ARG A 136 10.36 10.39 7.37
CA ARG A 136 11.67 9.88 6.90
C ARG A 136 11.52 8.83 5.82
N ALA A 137 10.66 7.84 6.04
CA ALA A 137 10.44 6.77 5.06
C ALA A 137 9.91 7.31 3.72
N ALA A 138 8.98 8.27 3.76
CA ALA A 138 8.40 8.87 2.55
C ALA A 138 9.42 9.73 1.79
N PHE A 139 10.21 10.57 2.48
CA PHE A 139 11.29 11.34 1.84
C PHE A 139 12.38 10.43 1.27
N GLY A 140 12.78 9.39 2.01
CA GLY A 140 13.73 8.39 1.51
C GLY A 140 13.22 7.69 0.25
N ALA A 141 11.93 7.33 0.21
CA ALA A 141 11.33 6.75 -0.98
C ALA A 141 11.29 7.73 -2.16
N ALA A 142 10.99 9.01 -1.93
CA ALA A 142 11.00 10.05 -2.97
C ALA A 142 12.38 10.18 -3.64
N MET A 143 13.47 10.07 -2.87
CA MET A 143 14.84 10.09 -3.42
C MET A 143 15.18 8.90 -4.32
N MET A 144 14.46 7.79 -4.19
CA MET A 144 14.74 6.55 -4.92
C MET A 144 13.94 6.44 -6.23
N VAL A 145 13.05 7.39 -6.52
CA VAL A 145 12.28 7.42 -7.77
C VAL A 145 13.21 7.81 -8.93
N PRO A 146 13.34 6.97 -9.96
CA PRO A 146 14.18 7.28 -11.12
C PRO A 146 13.68 8.53 -11.86
N GLY A 147 14.58 9.48 -12.13
CA GLY A 147 14.24 10.68 -12.91
C GLY A 147 13.40 11.72 -12.18
N GLY A 148 13.14 11.54 -10.88
CA GLY A 148 12.44 12.53 -10.05
C GLY A 148 13.28 13.78 -9.74
N ASP A 149 12.62 14.92 -9.56
CA ASP A 149 13.24 16.20 -9.20
C ASP A 149 13.21 16.51 -7.69
N MET A 150 12.53 15.67 -6.90
CA MET A 150 12.34 15.89 -5.46
C MET A 150 13.47 15.32 -4.60
N ALA A 151 14.44 14.61 -5.16
CA ALA A 151 15.52 13.97 -4.40
C ALA A 151 16.33 14.96 -3.54
N ALA A 152 16.65 16.14 -4.07
CA ALA A 152 17.41 17.16 -3.34
C ALA A 152 16.60 17.73 -2.16
N LYS A 153 15.32 18.06 -2.38
CA LYS A 153 14.42 18.58 -1.33
C LYS A 153 14.14 17.52 -0.28
N ALA A 154 13.92 16.28 -0.69
CA ALA A 154 13.70 15.16 0.22
C ALA A 154 14.90 14.92 1.13
N ARG A 155 16.13 15.00 0.57
CA ARG A 155 17.37 14.92 1.34
C ARG A 155 17.46 16.06 2.38
N GLU A 156 17.16 17.29 1.98
CA GLU A 156 17.15 18.42 2.90
C GLU A 156 16.18 18.20 4.08
N GLN A 157 14.99 17.63 3.83
CA GLN A 157 14.06 17.30 4.91
C GLN A 157 14.58 16.20 5.83
N LEU A 158 15.28 15.20 5.29
CA LEU A 158 15.92 14.15 6.09
C LEU A 158 17.04 14.71 6.98
N ASP A 159 17.86 15.61 6.46
CA ASP A 159 18.92 16.27 7.21
C ASP A 159 18.33 17.09 8.37
N ARG A 160 17.29 17.92 8.11
CA ARG A 160 16.55 18.64 9.16
C ARG A 160 15.92 17.70 10.20
N LEU A 161 15.43 16.54 9.77
CA LEU A 161 14.84 15.54 10.66
C LEU A 161 15.88 14.90 11.58
N ALA A 162 17.13 14.76 11.13
CA ALA A 162 18.26 14.27 11.89
C ALA A 162 18.78 15.35 12.87
N ASP A 163 18.93 16.60 12.42
CA ASP A 163 19.40 17.71 13.27
C ASP A 163 18.43 18.04 14.41
N ALA A 164 17.13 17.90 14.16
CA ALA A 164 16.09 18.08 15.18
C ALA A 164 15.87 16.84 16.06
N ALA A 165 16.64 15.76 15.87
CA ALA A 165 16.69 14.69 16.85
C ALA A 165 17.49 15.15 18.08
N PRO A 166 17.02 14.90 19.32
CA PRO A 166 17.86 15.13 20.49
C PRO A 166 19.19 14.35 20.33
N PRO A 167 20.32 14.89 20.81
CA PRO A 167 21.63 14.27 20.63
C PRO A 167 21.59 12.81 21.07
N ALA A 168 21.98 11.92 20.16
CA ALA A 168 21.99 10.48 20.39
C ALA A 168 22.84 10.15 21.63
N VAL A 169 22.19 9.74 22.72
CA VAL A 169 22.87 9.21 23.89
C VAL A 169 23.42 7.84 23.50
N SER A 170 24.76 7.71 23.49
CA SER A 170 25.44 6.41 23.39
C SER A 170 25.03 5.48 24.55
N PRO A 171 25.07 4.14 24.36
CA PRO A 171 24.20 3.23 25.10
C PRO A 171 24.76 2.86 26.49
N ALA A 172 23.90 2.93 27.51
CA ALA A 172 24.10 2.30 28.81
C ALA A 172 22.72 2.03 29.46
N PRO A 173 22.58 1.07 30.39
CA PRO A 173 21.83 -0.16 30.20
C PRO A 173 20.43 -0.14 30.80
N ALA A 174 19.64 -1.10 30.30
CA ALA A 174 18.40 -1.67 30.83
C ALA A 174 17.84 -1.05 32.12
N ALA A 175 16.68 -0.41 32.00
CA ALA A 175 15.52 -0.69 32.85
C ALA A 175 14.31 0.08 32.34
N GLY A 176 13.26 -0.69 32.00
CA GLY A 176 11.89 -0.29 32.26
C GLY A 176 11.28 0.76 31.33
N GLY A 177 10.36 0.28 30.49
CA GLY A 177 9.15 1.05 30.24
C GLY A 177 8.84 1.28 28.79
N THR A 178 7.93 0.44 28.31
CA THR A 178 6.91 0.72 27.30
C THR A 178 7.33 0.95 25.85
N ALA A 179 6.79 0.03 25.05
CA ALA A 179 6.07 0.26 23.79
C ALA A 179 6.89 0.56 22.54
N SER A 180 6.55 -0.28 21.56
CA SER A 180 6.50 0.02 20.14
C SER A 180 7.82 0.00 19.37
N VAL A 181 7.85 -1.01 18.49
CA VAL A 181 8.23 -0.94 17.07
C VAL A 181 9.69 -0.50 16.87
N THR A 182 10.53 -1.31 16.22
CA THR A 182 10.80 -0.99 14.81
C THR A 182 11.52 -2.11 14.03
N PRO A 183 11.45 -1.99 12.68
CA PRO A 183 11.83 -2.95 11.66
C PRO A 183 13.25 -2.70 11.13
N VAL A 184 13.72 -3.59 10.25
CA VAL A 184 14.98 -3.46 9.49
C VAL A 184 14.73 -4.09 8.12
N ALA A 185 14.56 -3.29 7.05
CA ALA A 185 15.56 -2.72 6.11
C ALA A 185 15.63 -3.52 4.79
N PRO A 186 15.92 -2.87 3.64
CA PRO A 186 15.60 -3.38 2.30
C PRO A 186 16.77 -4.12 1.62
N ALA A 187 16.44 -5.16 0.86
CA ALA A 187 17.36 -5.93 0.00
C ALA A 187 17.53 -5.26 -1.41
N PRO A 188 18.65 -5.50 -2.13
CA PRO A 188 18.99 -4.84 -3.40
C PRO A 188 18.30 -5.50 -4.62
N LYS A 189 18.04 -4.73 -5.69
CA LYS A 189 17.58 -5.25 -7.00
C LYS A 189 18.74 -5.79 -7.86
N PRO A 190 18.51 -6.78 -8.74
CA PRO A 190 19.57 -7.58 -9.37
C PRO A 190 19.99 -7.05 -10.75
N GLY A 191 21.30 -7.09 -11.04
CA GLY A 191 21.77 -6.98 -12.42
C GLY A 191 23.20 -6.46 -12.61
N ALA A 192 24.22 -7.19 -12.13
CA ALA A 192 25.56 -7.13 -12.71
C ALA A 192 26.35 -8.39 -12.32
N THR A 193 26.85 -9.10 -13.33
CA THR A 193 27.69 -10.28 -13.23
C THR A 193 29.01 -9.98 -12.54
N VAL A 194 29.31 -10.71 -11.46
CA VAL A 194 30.68 -10.98 -11.01
C VAL A 194 30.75 -12.42 -10.52
N ALA A 195 31.56 -13.21 -11.21
CA ALA A 195 31.96 -14.53 -10.79
C ALA A 195 32.83 -14.44 -9.53
N SER A 196 32.66 -15.36 -8.56
CA SER A 196 33.81 -16.02 -7.90
C SER A 196 33.40 -17.12 -6.91
N ALA A 197 34.25 -18.15 -6.89
CA ALA A 197 34.66 -18.99 -5.77
C ALA A 197 33.69 -20.03 -5.18
N ALA A 198 34.15 -21.27 -5.27
CA ALA A 198 33.56 -22.51 -4.79
C ALA A 198 33.53 -22.62 -3.25
N GLY A 199 32.34 -22.96 -2.76
CA GLY A 199 32.05 -23.69 -1.52
C GLY A 199 30.75 -24.47 -1.75
N PRO A 200 30.49 -25.59 -1.04
CA PRO A 200 29.28 -26.39 -1.27
C PRO A 200 28.02 -25.52 -1.06
N PRO A 201 27.03 -25.56 -1.97
CA PRO A 201 25.94 -24.59 -1.99
C PRO A 201 25.02 -24.78 -0.77
N PRO A 202 24.68 -23.73 -0.02
CA PRO A 202 23.65 -23.80 1.00
C PRO A 202 22.29 -24.06 0.32
N LYS A 203 21.45 -24.86 0.96
CA LYS A 203 20.06 -25.11 0.55
C LYS A 203 19.33 -23.77 0.56
N VAL A 204 19.09 -23.18 -0.61
CA VAL A 204 18.63 -21.79 -0.70
C VAL A 204 17.14 -21.72 -0.34
N VAL A 205 16.83 -21.26 0.86
CA VAL A 205 15.48 -20.97 1.35
C VAL A 205 15.19 -19.47 1.20
N ALA A 206 13.99 -19.09 0.78
CA ALA A 206 13.56 -17.70 0.72
C ALA A 206 13.32 -17.16 2.14
N ARG A 207 13.53 -15.87 2.34
CA ARG A 207 13.32 -15.23 3.64
C ARG A 207 12.10 -14.36 3.65
N PHE A 208 11.25 -14.60 4.63
CA PHE A 208 10.12 -13.75 4.95
C PHE A 208 10.58 -12.53 5.76
N LEU A 209 10.35 -11.36 5.18
CA LEU A 209 10.83 -10.07 5.65
C LEU A 209 9.77 -9.31 6.45
N GLY A 210 8.48 -9.59 6.22
CA GLY A 210 7.40 -9.00 6.99
C GLY A 210 6.02 -9.09 6.35
N ILE A 211 5.03 -8.58 7.07
CA ILE A 211 3.63 -8.45 6.61
C ILE A 211 3.23 -6.99 6.75
N ARG A 212 2.54 -6.49 5.73
CA ARG A 212 1.86 -5.19 5.72
C ARG A 212 0.39 -5.42 5.41
N TYR A 213 -0.50 -4.69 6.06
CA TYR A 213 -1.93 -4.81 5.79
C TYR A 213 -2.63 -3.47 5.78
N TRP A 214 -3.73 -3.42 5.03
CA TRP A 214 -4.66 -2.29 4.96
C TRP A 214 -6.08 -2.83 4.92
N SER A 215 -6.94 -2.31 5.78
CA SER A 215 -8.35 -2.66 5.80
C SER A 215 -9.20 -1.41 5.63
N ASN A 216 -10.20 -1.48 4.77
CA ASN A 216 -11.26 -0.48 4.66
C ASN A 216 -12.62 -1.21 4.69
N LYS A 217 -13.71 -0.50 4.36
CA LYS A 217 -15.06 -1.08 4.38
C LYS A 217 -15.32 -2.13 3.29
N GLU A 218 -14.55 -2.11 2.21
CA GLU A 218 -14.80 -2.91 1.00
C GLU A 218 -13.83 -4.08 0.85
N TYR A 219 -12.59 -3.95 1.36
CA TYR A 219 -11.62 -5.04 1.33
C TYR A 219 -10.53 -4.91 2.40
N THR A 220 -9.83 -6.02 2.63
CA THR A 220 -8.54 -6.05 3.34
C THR A 220 -7.46 -6.52 2.38
N ARG A 221 -6.40 -5.73 2.23
CA ARG A 221 -5.20 -6.08 1.47
C ARG A 221 -4.10 -6.47 2.44
N VAL A 222 -3.52 -7.64 2.22
CA VAL A 222 -2.32 -8.12 2.92
C VAL A 222 -1.21 -8.24 1.89
N VAL A 223 -0.04 -7.69 2.21
CA VAL A 223 1.18 -7.77 1.40
C VAL A 223 2.24 -8.46 2.23
N ILE A 224 2.84 -9.49 1.64
CA ILE A 224 3.85 -10.33 2.27
C ILE A 224 5.17 -10.07 1.55
N ASP A 225 6.16 -9.62 2.31
CA ASP A 225 7.46 -9.27 1.78
C ASP A 225 8.41 -10.47 1.90
N LEU A 226 8.94 -10.90 0.76
CA LEU A 226 9.89 -11.99 0.63
C LEU A 226 11.13 -11.47 -0.13
N ASP A 227 12.31 -11.97 0.22
CA ASP A 227 13.56 -11.57 -0.46
C ASP A 227 13.67 -12.13 -1.89
N ARG A 228 12.84 -13.11 -2.24
CA ARG A 228 12.72 -13.69 -3.57
C ARG A 228 11.33 -14.28 -3.79
N GLU A 229 11.01 -14.53 -5.05
CA GLU A 229 9.78 -15.23 -5.44
C GLU A 229 9.76 -16.66 -4.90
N VAL A 230 8.61 -17.07 -4.35
CA VAL A 230 8.33 -18.43 -3.87
C VAL A 230 6.93 -18.85 -4.27
N PRO A 231 6.74 -20.11 -4.67
CA PRO A 231 5.40 -20.65 -4.85
C PRO A 231 4.69 -20.74 -3.50
N TYR A 232 3.39 -20.45 -3.52
CA TYR A 232 2.51 -20.58 -2.36
C TYR A 232 1.36 -21.52 -2.67
N ASP A 233 0.90 -22.26 -1.66
CA ASP A 233 -0.28 -23.11 -1.80
C ASP A 233 -1.56 -22.26 -1.75
N GLN A 234 -2.69 -22.81 -2.20
CA GLN A 234 -3.95 -22.08 -2.20
C GLN A 234 -4.28 -21.55 -0.79
N PRO A 235 -4.71 -20.28 -0.64
CA PRO A 235 -5.11 -19.75 0.66
C PRO A 235 -6.29 -20.54 1.25
N HIS A 236 -6.18 -20.93 2.52
CA HIS A 236 -7.20 -21.66 3.24
C HIS A 236 -7.87 -20.76 4.28
N LEU A 237 -9.20 -20.65 4.23
CA LEU A 237 -9.97 -19.95 5.25
C LEU A 237 -10.44 -20.93 6.33
N LEU A 238 -9.85 -20.82 7.51
CA LEU A 238 -10.24 -21.57 8.70
C LEU A 238 -11.45 -20.92 9.36
N LYS A 239 -12.39 -21.76 9.78
CA LYS A 239 -13.54 -21.36 10.59
C LYS A 239 -13.07 -20.89 11.98
N PRO A 240 -13.87 -20.05 12.67
CA PRO A 240 -13.59 -19.72 14.06
C PRO A 240 -13.58 -20.98 14.92
N ASP A 241 -12.69 -21.02 15.92
CA ASP A 241 -12.63 -22.09 16.92
C ASP A 241 -13.01 -21.53 18.29
N PRO A 242 -14.25 -21.77 18.78
CA PRO A 242 -14.70 -21.28 20.08
C PRO A 242 -13.96 -21.89 21.27
N ALA A 243 -13.40 -23.10 21.16
CA ALA A 243 -12.67 -23.75 22.25
C ALA A 243 -11.30 -23.09 22.47
N LEU A 244 -10.69 -22.62 21.38
CA LEU A 244 -9.43 -21.86 21.39
C LEU A 244 -9.63 -20.34 21.40
N GLY A 245 -10.88 -19.85 21.38
CA GLY A 245 -11.20 -18.42 21.35
C GLY A 245 -10.74 -17.71 20.09
N THR A 246 -10.59 -18.42 18.96
CA THR A 246 -9.99 -17.86 17.73
C THR A 246 -11.06 -17.40 16.72
N PRO A 247 -10.92 -16.21 16.12
CA PRO A 247 -11.80 -15.75 15.04
C PRO A 247 -11.55 -16.54 13.74
N PRO A 248 -12.30 -16.31 12.65
CA PRO A 248 -11.94 -16.84 11.33
C PRO A 248 -10.52 -16.44 10.95
N ARG A 249 -9.74 -17.38 10.39
CA ARG A 249 -8.31 -17.18 10.08
C ARG A 249 -8.05 -17.50 8.61
N LEU A 250 -7.28 -16.65 7.93
CA LEU A 250 -6.76 -16.94 6.60
C LEU A 250 -5.34 -17.50 6.75
N TYR A 251 -5.09 -18.66 6.16
CA TYR A 251 -3.82 -19.37 6.18
C TYR A 251 -3.24 -19.48 4.77
N VAL A 252 -1.94 -19.20 4.62
CA VAL A 252 -1.22 -19.23 3.34
C VAL A 252 0.16 -19.84 3.56
N ASP A 253 0.45 -20.93 2.85
CA ASP A 253 1.74 -21.61 2.89
C ASP A 253 2.67 -21.11 1.79
N PHE A 254 3.91 -20.78 2.14
CA PHE A 254 4.97 -20.46 1.19
C PHE A 254 6.01 -21.59 1.16
N ARG A 255 6.14 -22.28 0.03
CA ARG A 255 7.04 -23.42 -0.08
C ARG A 255 8.50 -22.97 -0.17
N GLY A 256 9.31 -23.49 0.74
CA GLY A 256 10.75 -23.18 0.77
C GLY A 256 11.06 -21.78 1.31
N ALA A 257 10.16 -21.21 2.13
CA ALA A 257 10.41 -19.96 2.84
C ALA A 257 10.66 -20.22 4.35
N GLU A 258 11.53 -19.42 4.95
CA GLU A 258 11.75 -19.37 6.40
C GLU A 258 11.45 -17.95 6.92
N VAL A 259 10.99 -17.87 8.17
CA VAL A 259 10.87 -16.58 8.86
C VAL A 259 12.26 -16.04 9.15
N SER A 260 12.53 -14.81 8.71
CA SER A 260 13.84 -14.21 8.98
C SER A 260 14.09 -14.09 10.49
N PRO A 261 15.34 -14.23 10.96
CA PRO A 261 15.67 -14.11 12.40
C PRO A 261 15.20 -12.79 13.02
N ALA A 262 15.19 -11.71 12.24
CA ALA A 262 14.69 -10.40 12.67
C ALA A 262 13.18 -10.42 12.98
N ILE A 263 12.39 -11.15 12.20
CA ILE A 263 10.94 -11.28 12.42
C ILE A 263 10.62 -12.33 13.49
N SER A 264 11.36 -13.44 13.52
CA SER A 264 11.20 -14.46 14.56
C SER A 264 11.47 -13.90 15.96
N ALA A 265 12.44 -12.98 16.10
CA ALA A 265 12.74 -12.29 17.35
C ALA A 265 11.69 -11.22 17.75
N ALA A 266 10.90 -10.72 16.79
CA ALA A 266 9.92 -9.66 17.00
C ALA A 266 8.48 -10.19 17.25
N THR A 267 8.26 -11.50 17.19
CA THR A 267 6.91 -12.12 17.27
C THR A 267 6.79 -13.00 18.54
N PRO A 268 5.65 -13.01 19.26
CA PRO A 268 4.41 -12.28 18.99
C PRO A 268 4.23 -11.04 19.87
N GLU A 269 3.87 -9.92 19.24
CA GLU A 269 3.16 -8.86 19.96
C GLU A 269 1.87 -9.43 20.60
N PRO A 270 1.40 -8.87 21.73
CA PRO A 270 0.20 -9.38 22.40
C PRO A 270 -1.00 -9.47 21.44
N GLY A 271 -1.52 -10.68 21.23
CA GLY A 271 -2.66 -10.95 20.33
C GLY A 271 -2.29 -11.40 18.92
N CYS A 272 -1.00 -11.51 18.58
CA CYS A 272 -0.53 -12.09 17.32
C CYS A 272 -0.12 -13.57 17.47
N TYR A 273 -0.24 -14.35 16.39
CA TYR A 273 0.29 -15.71 16.36
C TYR A 273 1.80 -15.70 16.12
N ALA A 274 2.51 -16.65 16.73
CA ALA A 274 3.90 -16.91 16.39
C ALA A 274 4.01 -17.35 14.93
N LEU A 275 5.03 -16.85 14.23
CA LEU A 275 5.35 -17.25 12.87
C LEU A 275 6.65 -18.09 12.87
N PRO A 276 6.70 -19.21 12.12
CA PRO A 276 5.58 -19.85 11.43
C PRO A 276 4.53 -20.39 12.42
N ILE A 277 3.27 -20.47 12.00
CA ILE A 277 2.20 -21.03 12.82
C ILE A 277 2.46 -22.54 12.94
N GLY A 278 3.03 -22.95 14.08
CA GLY A 278 3.40 -24.33 14.38
C GLY A 278 2.35 -25.08 15.20
N ASP A 279 1.07 -24.72 15.10
CA ASP A 279 -0.02 -25.31 15.89
C ASP A 279 -0.45 -26.71 15.41
N GLY A 280 0.26 -27.28 14.42
CA GLY A 280 0.07 -28.66 13.99
C GLY A 280 -1.27 -28.93 13.32
N LEU A 281 -1.89 -27.91 12.70
CA LEU A 281 -3.15 -28.02 11.96
C LEU A 281 -2.97 -28.49 10.49
N LEU A 282 -1.85 -29.14 10.17
CA LEU A 282 -1.63 -29.92 8.94
C LEU A 282 -1.69 -31.42 9.25
#